data_AF-A0A562NBZ2-F1
#
_entry.id   AF-A0A562NBZ2-F1
#
_cell.length_a   1.000
_cell.length_b   1.000
_cell.length_c   1.000
_cell.angle_alpha   90.00
_cell.angle_beta   90.00
_cell.angle_gamma   90.00
#
_symmetry.space_group_name_H-M   'P 1'
#
loop_
_entity.id
_entity.type
_entity.pdbx_description
1 polymer ?
#
loop_
_entity_poly.entity_id
_entity_poly.type
_entity_poly.pdbx_seq_one_letter_code
_entity_poly.pdbx_strand_id
1 'polypeptide(L)'
;MDRGVPDVVGYLTLCGLPVPTYVAAAAEAYRYNRKVFIAPYWEAIFEQDAERKQDQEEAEATGQVMSDTYVRFGYQLVELPRVSVEERVAFVLDHLNTE
;
A
#
# COMPACT_ATOMS: atom_id res chain seq x y z
N MET A 1 -0.37 11.87 -1.87
CA MET A 1 1.00 11.57 -1.43
C MET A 1 1.36 10.24 -2.03
N ASP A 2 2.51 10.13 -2.71
CA ASP A 2 3.01 8.86 -3.24
C ASP A 2 4.00 8.28 -2.21
N ARG A 3 3.60 7.17 -1.58
CA ARG A 3 4.25 6.49 -0.44
C ARG A 3 4.29 7.28 0.88
N GLY A 4 4.22 6.53 1.98
CA GLY A 4 4.33 7.05 3.35
C GLY A 4 5.49 6.42 4.13
N VAL A 5 5.71 6.89 5.36
CA VAL A 5 6.69 6.26 6.27
C VAL A 5 6.40 4.77 6.53
N PRO A 6 5.13 4.31 6.63
CA PRO A 6 4.81 2.88 6.74
C PRO A 6 5.41 2.02 5.62
N ASP A 7 5.54 2.52 4.39
CA ASP A 7 6.13 1.77 3.28
C ASP A 7 7.56 1.32 3.58
N VAL A 8 8.36 2.16 4.26
CA VAL A 8 9.74 1.80 4.64
C VAL A 8 9.73 0.61 5.60
N VAL A 9 8.80 0.57 6.55
CA VAL A 9 8.63 -0.55 7.48
C VAL A 9 8.20 -1.81 6.73
N GLY A 10 7.28 -1.67 5.78
CA GLY A 10 6.81 -2.78 4.95
C GLY A 10 7.93 -3.36 4.09
N TYR A 11 8.72 -2.53 3.41
CA TYR A 11 9.83 -3.02 2.59
C TYR A 11 10.92 -3.70 3.41
N LEU A 12 11.30 -3.15 4.57
CA LEU A 12 12.25 -3.81 5.46
C LEU A 12 11.72 -5.17 5.92
N THR A 13 10.43 -5.25 6.25
CA THR A 13 9.78 -6.51 6.63
C THR A 13 9.77 -7.52 5.48
N LEU A 14 9.41 -7.09 4.27
CA LEU A 14 9.43 -7.92 3.05
C LEU A 14 10.83 -8.49 2.79
N CYS A 15 11.87 -7.68 2.94
CA CYS A 15 13.26 -8.10 2.76
C CYS A 15 13.84 -8.92 3.93
N GLY A 16 13.06 -9.21 4.98
CA GLY A 16 13.54 -9.90 6.19
C GLY A 16 14.58 -9.08 6.98
N LEU A 17 14.60 -7.76 6.81
CA LEU A 17 15.53 -6.84 7.48
C LEU A 17 14.91 -6.29 8.77
N PRO A 18 15.72 -6.03 9.80
CA PRO A 18 15.23 -5.44 11.04
C PRO A 18 14.72 -4.02 10.78
N VAL A 19 13.55 -3.69 11.35
CA VAL A 19 12.99 -2.33 11.32
C VAL A 19 13.64 -1.52 12.46
N PRO A 20 14.40 -0.46 12.16
CA PRO A 20 14.97 0.38 13.22
C PRO A 20 13.88 1.05 14.04
N THR A 21 14.09 1.15 15.35
CA THR A 21 13.10 1.73 16.28
C THR A 21 12.69 3.15 15.92
N TYR A 22 13.61 3.97 15.41
CA TYR A 22 13.32 5.33 14.97
C TYR A 22 12.41 5.38 13.72
N VAL A 23 12.47 4.36 12.85
CA VAL A 23 11.58 4.26 11.67
C VAL A 23 10.17 3.90 12.13
N ALA A 24 10.04 2.92 13.03
CA ALA A 24 8.75 2.57 13.60
C ALA A 24 8.12 3.76 14.36
N ALA A 25 8.91 4.48 15.17
CA ALA A 25 8.45 5.68 15.87
C ALA A 25 8.02 6.79 14.89
N ALA A 26 8.75 6.98 13.78
CA ALA A 26 8.37 7.94 12.75
C ALA A 26 7.05 7.56 12.06
N ALA A 27 6.81 6.28 11.78
CA ALA A 27 5.55 5.80 11.20
C ALA A 27 4.34 6.03 12.12
N GLU A 28 4.56 6.03 13.44
CA GLU A 28 3.53 6.35 14.44
C GLU A 28 3.33 7.85 14.63
N ALA A 29 4.41 8.64 14.61
CA ALA A 29 4.37 10.09 14.87
C ALA A 29 3.86 10.90 13.67
N TYR A 30 4.23 10.53 12.44
CA TYR A 30 3.94 11.30 11.22
C TYR A 30 2.81 10.68 10.41
N ARG A 31 1.67 10.45 11.06
CA ARG A 31 0.48 9.92 10.40
C ARG A 31 -0.20 10.95 9.51
N TYR A 32 -0.79 10.46 8.42
CA TYR A 32 -1.70 11.22 7.56
C TYR A 32 -3.14 10.77 7.81
N ASN A 33 -4.04 10.98 6.83
CA ASN A 33 -5.44 10.59 6.96
C ASN A 33 -5.55 9.13 7.40
N ARG A 34 -6.42 8.86 8.38
CA ARG A 34 -6.64 7.51 8.92
C ARG A 34 -7.16 6.57 7.85
N LYS A 35 -8.01 7.04 6.94
CA LYS A 35 -8.55 6.29 5.81
C LYS A 35 -7.59 6.44 4.62
N VAL A 36 -7.10 5.32 4.10
CA VAL A 36 -6.14 5.29 2.99
C VAL A 36 -6.58 4.26 1.97
N PHE A 37 -6.31 4.54 0.70
CA PHE A 37 -6.59 3.59 -0.38
C PHE A 37 -5.38 2.71 -0.62
N ILE A 38 -5.61 1.42 -0.86
CA ILE A 38 -4.57 0.48 -1.25
C ILE A 38 -4.96 -0.19 -2.56
N ALA A 39 -4.03 -0.22 -3.52
CA ALA A 39 -4.19 -1.01 -4.73
C ALA A 39 -3.73 -2.44 -4.43
N PRO A 40 -4.63 -3.43 -4.43
CA PRO A 40 -4.22 -4.81 -4.21
C PRO A 40 -3.43 -5.32 -5.40
N TYR A 41 -2.65 -6.38 -5.19
CA TYR A 41 -2.08 -7.14 -6.29
C TYR A 41 -3.20 -7.61 -7.26
N TRP A 42 -2.93 -7.49 -8.56
CA TRP A 42 -3.89 -7.81 -9.62
C TRP A 42 -3.21 -8.54 -10.77
N GLU A 43 -3.27 -9.87 -10.72
CA GLU A 43 -2.67 -10.78 -11.70
C GLU A 43 -3.10 -10.48 -13.14
N ALA A 44 -4.39 -10.21 -13.38
CA ALA A 44 -4.91 -10.04 -14.75
C ALA A 44 -4.32 -8.84 -15.51
N ILE A 45 -3.70 -7.89 -14.81
CA ILE A 45 -3.00 -6.74 -15.42
C ILE A 45 -1.51 -6.71 -15.06
N PHE A 46 -0.99 -7.79 -14.44
CA PHE A 46 0.41 -7.90 -14.12
C PHE A 46 1.20 -8.27 -15.38
N GLU A 47 2.09 -7.39 -15.80
CA GLU A 47 3.05 -7.64 -16.88
C GLU A 47 4.46 -7.34 -16.36
N GLN A 48 5.42 -8.16 -16.80
CA GLN A 48 6.84 -7.89 -16.56
C GLN A 48 7.35 -6.98 -17.68
N ASP A 49 7.51 -5.69 -17.39
CA ASP A 49 8.08 -4.71 -18.31
C ASP A 49 9.52 -4.31 -17.89
N ALA A 50 10.12 -3.35 -18.59
CA ALA A 50 11.47 -2.88 -18.33
C ALA A 50 11.62 -2.12 -16.99
N GLU A 51 10.53 -1.59 -16.43
CA GLU A 51 10.52 -0.81 -15.20
C GLU A 51 10.24 -1.69 -13.97
N ARG A 52 9.42 -2.73 -14.15
CA ARG A 52 9.06 -3.65 -13.08
C ARG A 52 10.19 -4.63 -12.82
N LYS A 53 10.80 -4.49 -11.63
CA LYS A 53 11.89 -5.37 -11.17
C LYS A 53 11.40 -6.60 -10.40
N GLN A 54 10.24 -6.49 -9.77
CA GLN A 54 9.66 -7.57 -8.97
C GLN A 54 9.01 -8.58 -9.88
N ASP A 55 9.20 -9.87 -9.58
CA ASP A 55 8.41 -10.92 -10.21
C ASP A 55 6.99 -10.97 -9.64
N GLN A 56 6.19 -11.92 -10.14
CA GLN A 56 4.80 -12.07 -9.74
C GLN A 56 4.64 -12.34 -8.24
N GLU A 57 5.46 -13.25 -7.69
CA GLU A 57 5.41 -13.68 -6.30
C GLU A 57 5.84 -12.54 -5.37
N GLU A 58 6.92 -11.84 -5.72
CA GLU A 58 7.39 -10.67 -4.99
C GLU A 58 6.36 -9.54 -5.00
N ALA A 59 5.65 -9.32 -6.10
CA ALA A 59 4.62 -8.28 -6.20
C ALA A 59 3.38 -8.61 -5.36
N GLU A 60 2.95 -9.88 -5.35
CA GLU A 60 1.87 -10.35 -4.49
C GLU A 60 2.26 -10.23 -3.00
N ALA A 61 3.45 -10.71 -2.64
CA ALA A 61 3.98 -10.60 -1.28
C ALA A 61 4.10 -9.13 -0.83
N THR A 62 4.52 -8.24 -1.74
CA THR A 62 4.57 -6.80 -1.46
C THR A 62 3.19 -6.25 -1.13
N GLY A 63 2.17 -6.59 -1.93
CA GLY A 63 0.79 -6.16 -1.68
C GLY A 63 0.29 -6.58 -0.30
N GLN A 64 0.54 -7.84 0.07
CA GLN A 64 0.16 -8.38 1.38
C GLN A 64 0.91 -7.66 2.53
N VAL A 65 2.24 -7.55 2.43
CA VAL A 65 3.06 -6.89 3.46
C VAL A 65 2.70 -5.42 3.64
N MET A 66 2.38 -4.70 2.55
CA MET A 66 1.92 -3.31 2.65
C MET A 66 0.58 -3.22 3.37
N SER A 67 -0.39 -4.08 3.02
CA SER A 67 -1.69 -4.14 3.69
C SER A 67 -1.52 -4.35 5.20
N ASP A 68 -0.76 -5.38 5.59
CA ASP A 68 -0.54 -5.73 6.99
C ASP A 68 0.20 -4.63 7.75
N THR A 69 1.18 -3.99 7.11
CA THR A 69 1.96 -2.90 7.71
C THR A 69 1.08 -1.70 8.02
N TYR A 70 0.22 -1.30 7.08
CA TYR A 70 -0.68 -0.18 7.27
C TYR A 70 -1.74 -0.46 8.34
N VAL A 71 -2.32 -1.67 8.36
CA VAL A 71 -3.25 -2.09 9.43
C VAL A 71 -2.55 -2.06 10.79
N ARG A 72 -1.31 -2.55 10.88
CA ARG A 72 -0.51 -2.53 12.10
C ARG A 72 -0.29 -1.11 12.64
N PHE A 73 -0.12 -0.11 11.77
CA PHE A 73 -0.03 1.30 12.17
C PHE A 73 -1.40 1.98 12.38
N GLY A 74 -2.50 1.22 12.37
CA GLY A 74 -3.83 1.71 12.71
C GLY A 74 -4.53 2.49 11.59
N TYR A 75 -4.09 2.33 10.34
CA TYR A 75 -4.79 2.86 9.18
C TYR A 75 -6.02 2.00 8.84
N GLN A 76 -7.05 2.65 8.32
CA GLN A 76 -8.22 2.02 7.75
C GLN A 76 -8.01 1.91 6.24
N LEU A 77 -7.78 0.69 5.77
CA LEU A 77 -7.59 0.42 4.36
C LEU A 77 -8.92 0.40 3.60
N VAL A 78 -8.95 1.07 2.47
CA VAL A 78 -9.98 0.95 1.44
C VAL A 78 -9.31 0.31 0.23
N GLU A 79 -9.60 -0.97 -0.02
CA GLU A 79 -9.08 -1.67 -1.20
C GLU A 79 -9.70 -1.10 -2.47
N LEU A 80 -8.87 -0.71 -3.43
CA LEU A 80 -9.34 -0.24 -4.73
C LEU A 80 -9.91 -1.42 -5.52
N PRO A 81 -11.09 -1.26 -6.15
CA PRO A 81 -11.66 -2.32 -6.97
C PRO A 81 -10.78 -2.60 -8.20
N ARG A 82 -10.73 -3.89 -8.58
CA ARG A 82 -10.04 -4.38 -9.79
C ARG A 82 -10.89 -4.14 -11.04
N VAL A 83 -11.09 -2.87 -11.36
CA VAL A 83 -11.96 -2.36 -12.44
C VAL A 83 -11.18 -1.35 -13.30
N SER A 84 -11.85 -0.76 -14.29
CA SER A 84 -11.25 0.26 -15.16
C SER A 84 -10.69 1.45 -14.37
N VAL A 85 -9.83 2.25 -15.01
CA VAL A 85 -9.28 3.46 -14.38
C VAL A 85 -10.41 4.44 -14.07
N GLU A 86 -11.35 4.60 -14.99
CA GLU A 86 -12.52 5.49 -14.88
C GLU A 86 -13.37 5.12 -13.67
N GLU A 87 -13.66 3.83 -13.48
CA GLU A 87 -14.42 3.34 -12.33
C GLU A 87 -13.64 3.49 -11.01
N ARG A 88 -12.31 3.27 -11.01
CA ARG A 88 -11.49 3.52 -9.82
C ARG A 88 -11.44 5.00 -9.42
N VAL A 89 -11.39 5.90 -10.40
CA VAL A 89 -11.45 7.36 -10.15
C VAL A 89 -12.79 7.71 -9.51
N ALA A 90 -13.90 7.23 -10.06
CA ALA A 90 -15.22 7.44 -9.49
C ALA A 90 -15.32 6.89 -8.05
N PHE A 91 -14.81 5.68 -7.82
CA PHE A 91 -14.77 5.04 -6.50
C PHE A 91 -13.99 5.88 -5.47
N VAL A 92 -12.81 6.38 -5.83
CA VAL A 92 -12.01 7.23 -4.92
C VAL A 92 -12.74 8.53 -4.62
N LEU A 93 -13.30 9.21 -5.63
CA LEU A 93 -14.01 10.47 -5.43
C LEU A 93 -15.23 10.30 -4.53
N ASP A 94 -16.00 9.21 -4.67
CA ASP A 94 -17.14 8.88 -3.81
C ASP A 94 -16.72 8.71 -2.34
N HIS A 95 -15.61 8.01 -2.09
CA HIS A 95 -15.08 7.79 -0.76
C HIS A 95 -14.46 9.04 -0.11
N LEU A 96 -14.08 10.04 -0.91
CA LEU A 96 -13.60 11.34 -0.43
C LEU A 96 -14.75 12.31 -0.09
N ASN A 97 -15.90 12.19 -0.78
CA ASN A 97 -17.06 13.06 -0.59
C ASN A 97 -17.98 12.61 0.56
N THR A 98 -17.70 11.45 1.16
CA THR A 98 -18.48 10.92 2.30
C THR A 98 -17.81 11.34 3.61
N GLU A 99 -18.32 12.40 4.25
CA GLU A 99 -18.03 12.75 5.65
C GLU A 99 -18.91 11.97 6.63
#